data_AF-A0A4R9A8Z6-F1
#
_entry.id   AF-A0A4R9A8Z6-F1
#
_cell.length_a   1.000
_cell.length_b   1.000
_cell.length_c   1.000
_cell.angle_alpha   90.00
_cell.angle_beta   90.00
_cell.angle_gamma   90.00
#
_symmetry.space_group_name_H-M   'P 1'
#
loop_
_entity.id
_entity.type
_entity.pdbx_description
1 polymer ?
#
loop_
_entity_poly.entity_id
_entity_poly.type
_entity_poly.pdbx_seq_one_letter_code
_entity_poly.pdbx_strand_id
1 'polypeptide(L)' 'MLLPEATLHSDFFAILAAFVAINTVMYAALAIAKIVPMVHLGDLVPGRRRRSETRSIHPETSPDIPDAPST' A
#
# COMPACT_ATOMS: atom_id res chain seq x y z
N MET A 1 -26.98 34.84 -8.07
CA MET A 1 -27.73 34.78 -9.35
C MET A 1 -28.20 33.35 -9.54
N LEU A 2 -29.51 33.08 -9.54
CA LEU A 2 -30.06 31.77 -9.91
C LEU A 2 -30.38 31.81 -11.40
N LEU A 3 -30.05 30.74 -12.13
CA LEU A 3 -30.48 30.60 -13.51
C LEU A 3 -32.02 30.43 -13.56
N PRO A 4 -32.70 30.95 -14.60
CA PRO A 4 -34.12 30.70 -14.82
C PRO A 4 -34.40 29.20 -14.95
N GLU A 5 -35.49 28.72 -14.37
CA GLU A 5 -35.88 27.30 -14.34
C GLU A 5 -35.99 26.68 -15.74
N ALA A 6 -36.43 27.48 -16.73
CA ALA A 6 -36.51 27.06 -18.13
C ALA A 6 -35.14 26.68 -18.74
N THR A 7 -34.03 27.23 -18.22
CA THR A 7 -32.69 26.87 -18.70
C THR A 7 -32.21 25.53 -18.17
N LEU A 8 -32.66 25.12 -16.97
CA LEU A 8 -32.32 23.84 -16.36
C LEU A 8 -33.05 22.67 -17.05
N HIS A 9 -34.26 22.92 -17.54
CA HIS A 9 -35.08 21.93 -18.25
C HIS A 9 -34.81 21.87 -19.77
N SER A 10 -33.84 22.64 -20.26
CA SER A 10 -33.47 22.62 -21.67
C SER A 10 -32.61 21.39 -22.00
N ASP A 11 -32.91 20.72 -23.12
CA ASP A 11 -32.12 19.59 -23.63
C ASP A 11 -30.64 19.95 -23.83
N PHE A 12 -30.34 21.18 -24.26
CA PHE A 12 -28.96 21.64 -24.45
C PHE A 12 -28.20 21.67 -23.12
N PHE A 13 -28.85 22.14 -22.06
CA PHE A 13 -28.27 22.14 -20.72
C PHE A 13 -28.07 20.72 -20.20
N ALA A 14 -29.03 19.81 -20.45
CA ALA A 14 -28.90 18.41 -20.06
C ALA A 14 -27.69 17.73 -20.73
N ILE A 15 -27.45 17.97 -22.02
CA ILE A 15 -26.28 17.45 -22.75
C ILE A 15 -24.98 17.99 -22.15
N LEU A 16 -24.90 19.32 -21.92
CA LEU A 16 -23.74 19.95 -21.30
C LEU A 16 -23.48 19.41 -19.89
N ALA A 17 -24.53 19.31 -19.08
CA ALA A 17 -24.47 18.81 -17.72
C ALA A 17 -24.02 17.35 -17.70
N ALA A 18 -24.52 16.51 -18.61
CA ALA A 18 -24.07 15.12 -18.74
C ALA A 18 -22.58 15.03 -19.11
N PHE A 19 -22.11 15.85 -20.06
CA PHE A 19 -20.69 15.88 -20.44
C PHE A 19 -19.79 16.28 -19.26
N VAL A 20 -20.17 17.35 -18.55
CA VAL A 20 -19.47 17.82 -17.36
C VAL A 20 -19.51 16.76 -16.25
N ALA A 21 -20.66 16.13 -16.01
CA ALA A 21 -20.83 15.10 -15.01
C ALA A 21 -19.95 13.88 -15.30
N ILE A 22 -19.91 13.40 -16.55
CA ILE A 22 -19.07 12.26 -16.95
C ILE A 22 -17.59 12.59 -16.74
N ASN A 23 -17.12 13.74 -17.24
CA ASN A 23 -15.71 14.13 -17.07
C ASN A 23 -15.34 14.29 -15.59
N THR A 24 -16.20 14.95 -14.82
CA THR A 24 -15.98 15.21 -13.39
C THR A 24 -15.97 13.92 -12.59
N VAL A 25 -16.96 13.03 -12.79
CA VAL A 25 -17.05 11.75 -12.07
C VAL A 25 -15.86 10.87 -12.42
N MET A 26 -15.48 10.78 -13.70
CA MET A 26 -14.31 10.04 -14.13
C MET A 26 -13.04 10.56 -13.46
N TYR A 27 -12.79 11.87 -13.56
CA TYR A 27 -11.59 12.47 -12.99
C TYR A 27 -11.57 12.41 -11.47
N ALA A 28 -12.72 12.61 -10.82
CA ALA A 28 -12.87 12.47 -9.37
C ALA A 28 -12.59 11.03 -8.91
N ALA A 29 -13.10 10.03 -9.63
CA ALA A 29 -12.80 8.63 -9.34
C ALA A 29 -11.31 8.33 -9.44
N LEU A 30 -10.64 8.83 -10.49
CA LEU A 30 -9.18 8.71 -10.64
C LEU A 30 -8.42 9.47 -9.54
N ALA A 31 -8.85 10.68 -9.21
CA ALA A 31 -8.26 11.48 -8.16
C ALA A 31 -8.38 10.77 -6.81
N ILE A 32 -9.56 10.25 -6.47
CA ILE A 32 -9.77 9.46 -5.24
C ILE A 32 -8.89 8.20 -5.28
N ALA A 33 -8.90 7.43 -6.36
CA ALA A 33 -8.08 6.22 -6.48
C ALA A 33 -6.57 6.53 -6.33
N LYS A 34 -6.13 7.71 -6.78
CA LYS A 34 -4.75 8.18 -6.69
C LYS A 34 -4.41 8.81 -5.34
N ILE A 35 -5.39 9.43 -4.67
CA ILE A 35 -5.26 10.04 -3.34
C ILE A 35 -5.28 8.98 -2.26
N VAL A 36 -6.06 7.89 -2.44
CA VAL A 36 -5.98 6.71 -1.59
C VAL A 36 -4.51 6.31 -1.63
N PRO A 37 -3.76 6.57 -0.55
CA PRO A 37 -2.42 6.04 -0.48
C PRO A 37 -2.68 4.55 -0.56
N MET A 38 -2.07 3.92 -1.56
CA MET A 38 -1.89 2.49 -1.56
C MET A 38 -1.01 2.22 -0.33
N VAL A 39 -1.61 2.29 0.87
CA VAL A 39 -1.06 1.80 2.12
C VAL A 39 -0.75 0.38 1.75
N HIS A 40 0.54 0.12 1.60
CA HIS A 40 1.02 -1.09 0.99
C HIS A 40 0.39 -2.20 1.82
N LEU A 41 -0.57 -2.94 1.24
CA LEU A 41 -1.14 -4.12 1.91
C LEU A 41 0.00 -5.08 2.33
N GLY A 42 1.18 -4.97 1.70
CA GLY A 42 2.42 -5.62 2.11
C GLY A 42 3.08 -5.09 3.40
N ASP A 43 3.01 -3.78 3.71
CA ASP A 43 3.54 -3.22 4.98
C ASP A 43 2.57 -3.38 6.15
N LEU A 44 1.28 -3.55 5.87
CA LEU A 44 0.26 -3.85 6.88
C LEU A 44 0.29 -5.31 7.38
N VAL A 45 1.19 -6.15 6.87
CA VAL A 45 1.50 -7.48 7.43
C VAL A 45 2.83 -7.43 8.20
N PRO A 46 2.87 -6.81 9.39
CA PRO A 46 4.02 -6.95 10.27
C PRO A 46 3.96 -8.35 10.90
N GLY A 47 4.93 -9.20 10.53
CA GLY A 47 5.31 -10.31 11.41
C GLY A 47 5.19 -11.71 10.81
N ARG A 48 6.06 -12.01 9.86
CA ARG A 48 6.85 -13.23 10.04
C ARG A 48 8.26 -12.80 10.37
N ARG A 49 8.51 -12.68 11.68
CA ARG A 49 9.82 -12.61 12.31
C ARG A 49 10.72 -13.73 11.74
N ARG A 50 11.28 -13.54 10.54
CA ARG A 50 12.45 -14.29 10.04
C ARG A 50 13.71 -13.77 10.73
N ARG A 51 13.59 -13.49 12.02
CA ARG A 51 14.71 -13.59 12.95
C ARG A 51 14.88 -15.06 13.31
N SER A 52 15.14 -15.89 12.31
CA SER A 52 15.99 -17.06 12.48
C SER A 52 17.41 -16.58 12.23
N GLU A 53 17.81 -15.58 13.00
CA GLU A 53 19.21 -15.24 13.14
C GLU A 53 19.73 -16.14 14.26
N THR A 54 20.05 -17.38 13.91
CA THR A 54 21.07 -18.12 14.65
C THR A 54 22.39 -17.83 13.94
N ARG A 55 22.88 -16.60 14.09
CA ARG A 55 24.30 -16.32 13.93
C ARG A 55 24.98 -16.69 15.24
N SER A 56 25.14 -17.99 15.49
CA SER A 56 26.11 -18.43 16.50
C SER A 56 27.50 -18.19 15.91
N ILE A 57 28.32 -17.41 16.62
CA ILE A 57 29.73 -17.13 16.28
C ILE A 57 30.66 -17.96 17.19
N HIS A 58 30.11 -18.88 17.97
CA HIS A 58 30.89 -19.81 18.75
C HIS A 58 31.26 -21.00 17.87
N PRO A 59 32.55 -21.22 17.57
CA PRO A 59 32.99 -22.55 17.20
C PRO A 59 32.73 -23.44 18.43
N GLU A 60 32.16 -24.62 18.22
CA GLU A 60 32.01 -25.65 19.25
C GLU A 60 33.41 -26.07 19.73
N THR A 61 34.01 -25.25 20.58
CA THR A 61 35.31 -25.51 21.18
C THR A 61 35.05 -26.40 22.38
N SER A 62 34.86 -27.69 22.13
CA SER A 62 35.10 -28.70 23.15
C SER A 62 36.42 -29.39 22.82
N PRO A 63 37.52 -29.02 23.50
CA PRO A 63 38.79 -29.71 23.34
C PRO A 63 38.68 -31.05 24.06
N ASP A 64 38.25 -32.09 23.35
CA ASP A 64 38.50 -33.47 23.79
C ASP A 64 39.98 -33.77 23.56
N ILE A 65 40.82 -33.27 24.48
CA ILE A 65 42.16 -33.79 24.72
C ILE A 65 42.28 -34.15 26.21
N PRO A 66 41.88 -35.37 26.58
CA PRO A 66 42.51 -36.18 27.62
C PRO A 66 43.19 -37.39 26.93
N ASP A 67 44.46 -37.75 27.07
CA ASP A 67 45.52 -37.43 27.99
C ASP A 67 46.85 -37.70 27.25
N ALA A 68 47.80 -36.79 27.34
CA ALA A 68 49.22 -37.15 27.34
C ALA A 68 49.88 -36.11 28.24
N PRO A 69 50.55 -36.48 29.35
CA PRO A 69 51.65 -37.44 29.32
C PRO A 69 51.85 -38.29 30.61
N SER A 70 52.49 -39.46 30.50
CA SER A 70 53.45 -39.89 31.54
C SER A 70 54.36 -41.02 31.05
N THR A 71 55.67 -40.72 31.11
CA THR A 71 56.88 -41.58 31.08
C THR A 71 57.25 -42.33 29.82
#